data_AF-G7WRD5-F1
#
_entry.id   AF-G7WRD5-F1
#
_cell.length_a   1.000
_cell.length_b   1.000
_cell.length_c   1.000
_cell.angle_alpha   90.00
_cell.angle_beta   90.00
_cell.angle_gamma   90.00
#
_symmetry.space_group_name_H-M   'P 1'
#
loop_
_entity.id
_entity.type
_entity.pdbx_description
1 polymer ?
#
loop_
_entity_poly.entity_id
_entity_poly.type
_entity_poly.pdbx_seq_one_letter_code
_entity_poly.pdbx_strand_id
1 'polypeptide(L)' 'MSHAGQMFLEMQGVEIVEGDVWGHRKDIDEYYTVDDKVMERITSLQSEGVNLEEIAGRVSRESKLSPAMVRYMIKQAA' A
#
# COMPACT_ATOMS: atom_id res chain seq x y z
N MET A 1 -7.24 11.74 12.91
CA MET A 1 -6.91 13.01 12.22
C MET A 1 -8.18 13.85 12.11
N SER A 2 -8.13 15.19 12.16
CA SER A 2 -9.34 16.01 11.94
C SER A 2 -9.66 16.10 10.45
N HIS A 3 -10.93 16.31 10.11
CA HIS A 3 -11.36 16.46 8.71
C HIS A 3 -10.63 17.62 8.01
N ALA A 4 -10.46 18.75 8.69
CA ALA A 4 -9.71 19.89 8.17
C ALA A 4 -8.23 19.55 7.89
N GLY A 5 -7.60 18.73 8.74
CA GLY A 5 -6.22 18.28 8.52
C GLY A 5 -6.08 17.35 7.32
N GLN A 6 -7.05 16.44 7.14
CA GLN A 6 -7.10 15.56 5.98
C GLN A 6 -7.26 16.36 4.68
N MET A 7 -8.23 17.29 4.62
CA MET A 7 -8.44 18.14 3.45
C MET A 7 -7.21 18.97 3.09
N PHE A 8 -6.51 19.51 4.10
CA PHE A 8 -5.27 20.25 3.86
C PHE A 8 -4.20 19.39 3.18
N LEU A 9 -4.00 18.16 3.65
CA LEU A 9 -3.03 17.23 3.06
C LEU A 9 -3.42 16.84 1.63
N GLU A 10 -4.70 16.54 1.40
CA GLU A 10 -5.22 16.24 0.06
C GLU A 10 -5.01 17.42 -0.90
N MET A 11 -5.21 18.67 -0.45
CA MET A 11 -4.91 19.88 -1.24
C MET A 11 -3.42 20.04 -1.58
N GLN A 12 -2.51 19.52 -0.76
CA GLN A 12 -1.08 19.49 -1.05
C GLN A 12 -0.67 18.32 -1.96
N GLY A 13 -1.64 17.52 -2.43
CA GLY A 13 -1.37 16.33 -3.23
C GLY A 13 -0.86 15.15 -2.42
N VAL A 14 -1.03 15.18 -1.09
CA VAL A 14 -0.68 14.06 -0.21
C VAL A 14 -1.86 13.10 -0.14
N GLU A 15 -1.65 11.89 -0.64
CA GLU A 15 -2.62 10.80 -0.54
C GLU A 15 -2.47 10.09 0.82
N ILE A 16 -3.56 10.04 1.60
CA ILE A 16 -3.57 9.32 2.87
C ILE A 16 -3.99 7.88 2.61
N VAL A 17 -3.04 6.96 2.77
CA VAL A 17 -3.29 5.52 2.71
C VAL A 17 -3.49 5.02 4.13
N GLU A 18 -4.70 4.60 4.46
CA GLU A 18 -5.00 4.01 5.77
C GLU A 18 -4.28 2.66 5.91
N GLY A 19 -3.63 2.45 7.06
CA GLY A 19 -2.89 1.25 7.37
C GLY A 19 -2.88 1.02 8.87
N ASP A 20 -2.70 -0.25 9.26
CA ASP A 20 -2.55 -0.62 10.66
C ASP A 20 -1.16 -0.21 11.14
N VAL A 21 -1.10 0.84 11.95
CA VAL A 21 0.11 1.20 12.68
C VAL A 21 0.21 0.24 13.87
N TRP A 22 0.73 -0.97 13.62
CA TRP A 22 1.02 -1.90 14.69
C TRP A 22 2.31 -1.46 15.39
N GLY A 23 2.16 -0.93 16.60
CA GLY A 23 3.30 -0.62 17.45
C GLY A 23 2.90 0.00 18.78
N HIS A 24 3.28 -0.65 19.89
CA HIS A 24 3.50 0.12 21.11
C HIS A 24 4.59 1.15 20.82
N ARG A 25 4.54 2.33 21.47
CA ARG A 25 5.56 3.41 21.31
C ARG A 25 7.02 2.98 21.63
N LYS A 26 7.27 1.71 21.94
CA LYS A 26 8.61 1.15 22.17
C LYS A 26 9.16 0.38 20.95
N ASP A 27 8.33 0.02 19.97
CA ASP A 27 8.72 -0.79 18.80
C ASP A 27 8.84 0.08 17.53
N ILE A 28 9.16 1.37 17.70
CA ILE A 28 9.12 2.45 16.68
C ILE A 28 10.03 2.19 15.46
N ASP A 29 10.93 1.22 15.54
CA ASP A 29 11.98 0.97 14.52
C ASP A 29 11.76 -0.30 13.68
N GLU A 30 10.58 -0.93 13.69
CA GLU A 30 10.30 -2.03 12.75
C GLU A 30 10.01 -1.48 11.34
N TYR A 31 11.08 -1.21 10.59
CA TYR A 31 10.99 -0.97 9.16
C TYR A 31 10.62 -2.28 8.44
N TYR A 32 9.53 -2.26 7.68
CA TYR A 32 9.20 -3.33 6.74
C TYR A 32 9.80 -3.01 5.37
N THR A 33 10.84 -3.75 4.99
CA THR A 33 11.38 -3.69 3.62
C THR A 33 10.49 -4.51 2.71
N VAL A 34 10.01 -3.89 1.63
CA VAL A 34 9.24 -4.60 0.60
C VAL A 34 10.23 -5.34 -0.30
N ASP A 35 10.09 -6.66 -0.38
CA ASP A 35 10.91 -7.52 -1.24
C ASP A 35 10.54 -7.33 -2.72
N ASP A 36 11.53 -7.35 -3.62
CA ASP A 36 11.33 -7.22 -5.07
C ASP A 36 10.34 -8.26 -5.62
N LYS A 37 10.25 -9.44 -4.99
CA LYS A 37 9.26 -10.48 -5.34
C LYS A 37 7.82 -9.99 -5.27
N VAL A 38 7.52 -9.02 -4.41
CA VAL A 38 6.19 -8.40 -4.34
C VAL A 38 5.90 -7.63 -5.63
N MET A 39 6.88 -6.89 -6.15
CA MET A 39 6.75 -6.15 -7.41
C MET A 39 6.69 -7.06 -8.62
N GLU A 40 7.51 -8.12 -8.64
CA GLU A 40 7.45 -9.16 -9.67
C GLU A 40 6.07 -9.82 -9.70
N ARG A 41 5.51 -10.12 -8.52
CA ARG A 41 4.18 -10.73 -8.40
C ARG A 41 3.07 -9.82 -8.91
N ILE A 42 3.12 -8.53 -8.56
CA ILE A 42 2.19 -7.52 -9.09
C ILE A 42 2.26 -7.48 -10.62
N THR A 43 3.48 -7.39 -11.17
CA THR A 43 3.72 -7.31 -12.62
C THR A 43 3.22 -8.56 -13.35
N SER A 44 3.46 -9.75 -12.79
CA SER A 44 2.94 -11.02 -13.32
C SER A 44 1.42 -10.97 -13.44
N LEU A 45 0.72 -10.60 -12.37
CA LEU A 45 -0.74 -10.55 -12.36
C LEU A 45 -1.30 -9.48 -13.31
N GLN A 46 -0.63 -8.33 -13.46
CA GLN A 46 -0.99 -7.32 -14.47
C GLN A 46 -0.85 -7.88 -15.89
N SER A 47 0.22 -8.63 -16.18
CA SER A 47 0.46 -9.26 -17.48
C SER A 47 -0.57 -10.36 -17.81
N GLU A 48 -1.10 -11.02 -16.78
CA GLU A 48 -2.19 -12.01 -16.88
C GLU A 48 -3.57 -11.34 -17.11
N GLY A 49 -3.65 -10.01 -17.06
CA GLY A 49 -4.89 -9.25 -17.24
C GLY A 49 -5.81 -9.25 -16.02
N VAL A 50 -5.28 -9.57 -14.83
CA VAL A 50 -6.03 -9.55 -13.57
C VAL A 50 -6.39 -8.10 -13.22
N ASN A 51 -7.61 -7.87 -12.75
CA ASN A 51 -8.05 -6.52 -12.38
C ASN A 51 -7.39 -6.03 -11.08
N LEU A 52 -7.33 -4.71 -10.91
CA LEU A 52 -6.66 -4.04 -9.79
C LEU A 52 -7.07 -4.56 -8.40
N GLU A 53 -8.37 -4.71 -8.14
CA GLU A 53 -8.85 -5.11 -6.82
C GLU A 53 -8.49 -6.56 -6.50
N GLU A 54 -8.51 -7.43 -7.50
CA GLU A 54 -8.08 -8.81 -7.35
C GLU A 54 -6.57 -8.92 -7.14
N ILE A 55 -5.76 -8.12 -7.85
CA ILE A 55 -4.30 -8.03 -7.60
C ILE A 55 -4.05 -7.58 -6.16
N ALA A 56 -4.69 -6.49 -5.73
CA ALA A 56 -4.54 -5.95 -4.38
C ALA A 56 -4.91 -6.99 -3.30
N GLY A 57 -6.01 -7.71 -3.50
CA GLY A 57 -6.44 -8.77 -2.60
C GLY A 57 -5.48 -9.97 -2.54
N ARG A 58 -4.96 -10.42 -3.68
CA ARG A 58 -4.03 -11.57 -3.75
C ARG A 58 -2.67 -11.22 -3.11
N VAL A 59 -2.05 -10.12 -3.53
CA VAL A 59 -0.74 -9.70 -3.03
C VAL A 59 -0.77 -9.35 -1.55
N SER A 60 -1.88 -8.75 -1.07
CA SER A 60 -2.05 -8.46 0.35
C SER A 60 -2.13 -9.74 1.20
N ARG A 61 -2.73 -10.83 0.69
CA ARG A 61 -2.74 -12.14 1.39
C ARG A 61 -1.38 -12.83 1.38
N GLU A 62 -0.56 -12.56 0.36
CA GLU A 62 0.76 -13.15 0.16
C GLU A 62 1.88 -12.36 0.88
N SER A 63 1.60 -11.15 1.39
CA SER A 63 2.58 -10.23 2.00
C SER A 63 2.07 -9.62 3.31
N LYS A 64 2.85 -8.71 3.91
CA LYS A 64 2.40 -7.91 5.06
C LYS A 64 1.74 -6.58 4.65
N LEU A 65 1.52 -6.36 3.35
CA LEU A 65 1.01 -5.10 2.83
C LEU A 65 -0.52 -5.07 2.85
N SER A 66 -1.09 -3.92 3.19
CA SER A 66 -2.54 -3.71 3.05
C SER A 66 -2.92 -3.63 1.56
N PRO A 67 -4.17 -3.96 1.19
CA PRO A 67 -4.63 -3.79 -0.19
C PRO A 67 -4.48 -2.34 -0.69
N ALA A 68 -4.62 -1.37 0.20
CA ALA A 68 -4.45 0.05 -0.12
C ALA A 68 -2.99 0.39 -0.46
N MET A 69 -2.02 -0.16 0.27
CA MET A 69 -0.60 -0.03 -0.07
C MET A 69 -0.29 -0.67 -1.43
N VAL A 70 -0.83 -1.85 -1.72
CA VAL A 70 -0.63 -2.52 -3.02
C VAL A 70 -1.18 -1.67 -4.18
N ARG A 71 -2.38 -1.09 -4.02
CA ARG A 71 -2.95 -0.17 -5.03
C ARG A 71 -2.08 1.06 -5.24
N TYR A 72 -1.55 1.63 -4.16
CA TYR A 72 -0.63 2.76 -4.23
C TYR A 72 0.64 2.40 -5.02
N MET A 73 1.24 1.24 -4.75
CA MET A 73 2.42 0.76 -5.49
C MET A 73 2.14 0.60 -6.98
N ILE A 74 0.99 0.02 -7.35
CA ILE A 74 0.57 -0.12 -8.75
C ILE A 74 0.41 1.24 -9.44
N LYS A 75 -0.18 2.22 -8.74
CA LYS A 75 -0.36 3.58 -9.26
C LYS A 75 0.97 4.31 -9.48
N GLN A 76 1.99 4.05 -8.67
CA GLN A 76 3.33 4.67 -8.80
C GLN A 76 4.23 3.96 -9.82
N ALA A 77 3.98 2.68 -10.09
CA ALA A 77 4.72 1.90 -11.08
C ALA A 77 4.22 2.11 -12.52
N ALA A 78 3.06 2.73 -12.70
CA ALA A 78 2.45 3.09 -13.98
C ALA A 78 2.97 4.43 -14.52
#